data_AF-A0A964RUN4-F1
#
_entry.id   AF-A0A964RUN4-F1
#
_cell.length_a   1.000
_cell.length_b   1.000
_cell.length_c   1.000
_cell.angle_alpha   90.00
_cell.angle_beta   90.00
_cell.angle_gamma   90.00
#
_symmetry.space_group_name_H-M   'P 1'
#
loop_
_entity.id
_entity.type
_entity.pdbx_description
1 polymer ?
#
loop_
_entity_poly.entity_id
_entity_poly.type
_entity_poly.pdbx_seq_one_letter_code
_entity_poly.pdbx_strand_id
1 'polypeptide(L)'
;MQRSGLTTIKYTRSSSLIKLNDITSLTIANYGEFEVTAFVNDVARKIPGFNPAIGVPYGSYNLPGDGTYCDVNIRIEIKGAGEVIIDYRKLIPQTC
;
A
#
# COMPACT_ATOMS: atom_id res chain seq x y z
N MET A 1 -7.61 5.05 -25.50
CA MET A 1 -7.09 5.34 -24.14
C MET A 1 -7.11 4.05 -23.34
N GLN A 2 -5.94 3.53 -22.94
CA GLN A 2 -5.88 2.42 -21.98
C GLN A 2 -6.43 2.92 -20.63
N ARG A 3 -7.38 2.18 -20.05
CA ARG A 3 -7.97 2.54 -18.76
C ARG A 3 -7.09 1.97 -17.65
N SER A 4 -6.33 2.82 -16.95
CA SER A 4 -5.77 2.43 -15.66
C SER A 4 -6.93 2.37 -14.65
N GLY A 5 -7.14 1.22 -14.02
CA GLY A 5 -8.10 1.09 -12.91
C GLY A 5 -7.40 1.39 -11.59
N LEU A 6 -8.01 2.22 -10.73
CA LEU A 6 -7.64 2.30 -9.33
C LEU A 6 -8.29 1.13 -8.59
N THR A 7 -7.49 0.38 -7.85
CA THR A 7 -7.95 -0.68 -6.97
C THR A 7 -7.57 -0.33 -5.53
N THR A 8 -8.51 -0.56 -4.62
CA THR A 8 -8.34 -0.29 -3.20
C THR A 8 -8.56 -1.59 -2.41
N ILE A 9 -7.65 -1.89 -1.49
CA ILE A 9 -7.76 -3.00 -0.55
C ILE A 9 -7.62 -2.44 0.86
N LYS A 10 -8.49 -2.91 1.76
CA LYS A 10 -8.49 -2.51 3.16
C LYS A 10 -8.11 -3.68 4.07
N TYR A 11 -7.25 -3.42 5.04
CA TYR A 11 -6.84 -4.36 6.07
C TYR A 11 -7.07 -3.77 7.46
N THR A 12 -7.74 -4.53 8.33
CA THR A 12 -7.94 -4.18 9.74
C THR A 12 -7.12 -5.04 10.71
N ARG A 13 -6.32 -5.96 10.14
CA ARG A 13 -5.41 -6.88 10.83
C ARG A 13 -4.23 -7.18 9.91
N SER A 14 -3.17 -7.75 10.47
CA SER A 14 -2.01 -8.20 9.69
C SER A 14 -2.45 -9.10 8.53
N SER A 15 -1.83 -8.89 7.38
CA SER A 15 -2.15 -9.62 6.16
C SER A 15 -1.26 -10.85 6.01
N SER A 16 -1.72 -11.84 5.25
CA SER A 16 -0.84 -12.78 4.57
C SER A 16 -0.09 -12.06 3.44
N LEU A 17 0.80 -12.78 2.74
CA LEU A 17 1.42 -12.26 1.52
C LEU A 17 0.37 -11.91 0.47
N ILE A 18 0.50 -10.73 -0.14
CA ILE A 18 -0.33 -10.20 -1.21
C ILE A 18 0.57 -10.06 -2.43
N LYS A 19 0.17 -10.65 -3.56
CA LYS A 19 0.88 -10.53 -4.83
C LYS A 19 0.11 -9.57 -5.72
N LEU A 20 0.72 -8.46 -6.07
CA LEU A 20 0.18 -7.48 -7.00
C LEU A 20 1.01 -7.54 -8.28
N ASN A 21 0.35 -7.79 -9.41
CA ASN A 21 0.98 -7.87 -10.71
C ASN A 21 0.46 -6.75 -11.61
N ASP A 22 1.29 -6.33 -12.56
CA ASP A 22 1.03 -5.26 -13.54
C ASP A 22 0.64 -3.93 -12.89
N ILE A 23 1.21 -3.62 -11.72
CA ILE A 23 0.90 -2.35 -11.05
C ILE A 23 1.83 -1.24 -11.54
N THR A 24 1.29 -0.02 -11.60
CA THR A 24 2.06 1.18 -11.98
C THR A 24 2.44 2.01 -10.78
N SER A 25 1.50 2.17 -9.85
CA SER A 25 1.69 2.94 -8.63
C SER A 25 1.07 2.19 -7.46
N LEU A 26 1.60 2.44 -6.28
CA LEU A 26 1.11 1.89 -5.02
C LEU A 26 1.19 2.96 -3.95
N THR A 27 0.16 3.05 -3.11
CA THR A 27 0.14 3.82 -1.88
C THR A 27 -0.36 2.91 -0.76
N ILE A 28 0.39 2.83 0.33
CA ILE A 28 -0.03 2.16 1.57
C ILE A 28 -0.19 3.25 2.62
N ALA A 29 -1.42 3.49 3.05
CA ALA A 29 -1.78 4.51 4.04
C ALA A 29 -2.24 3.85 5.35
N ASN A 30 -1.81 4.40 6.47
CA ASN A 30 -2.17 3.92 7.80
C ASN A 30 -3.14 4.89 8.48
N TYR A 31 -4.37 4.43 8.69
CA TYR A 31 -5.46 5.11 9.40
C TYR A 31 -5.62 4.59 10.84
N GLY A 32 -4.77 3.65 11.29
CA GLY A 32 -4.73 3.20 12.68
C GLY A 32 -3.88 4.12 13.57
N GLU A 33 -4.11 4.06 14.88
CA GLU A 33 -3.38 4.87 15.87
C GLU A 33 -1.89 4.48 15.97
N PHE A 34 -1.58 3.20 15.78
CA PHE A 34 -0.22 2.66 15.95
C PHE A 34 0.54 2.57 14.62
N GLU A 35 1.88 2.62 14.72
CA GLU A 35 2.78 2.36 13.59
C GLU A 35 2.53 0.96 12.99
N VAL A 36 2.47 0.91 11.67
CA VAL A 36 2.36 -0.31 10.87
C VAL A 36 3.68 -0.58 10.18
N THR A 37 4.05 -1.85 10.05
CA THR A 37 5.19 -2.26 9.20
C THR A 37 4.67 -2.90 7.92
N ALA A 38 4.98 -2.31 6.78
CA ALA A 38 4.73 -2.88 5.46
C ALA A 38 6.04 -3.48 4.92
N PHE A 39 6.00 -4.74 4.49
CA PHE A 39 7.08 -5.38 3.75
C PHE A 39 6.75 -5.31 2.28
N VAL A 40 7.59 -4.64 1.50
CA VAL A 40 7.43 -4.49 0.06
C VAL A 40 8.65 -5.13 -0.60
N ASN A 41 8.43 -6.24 -1.31
CA ASN A 41 9.50 -7.10 -1.84
C ASN A 41 10.53 -7.44 -0.75
N ASP A 42 10.04 -7.90 0.41
CA ASP A 42 10.80 -8.27 1.61
C ASP A 42 11.56 -7.12 2.31
N VAL A 43 11.44 -5.89 1.81
CA VAL A 43 12.00 -4.71 2.46
C VAL A 43 10.99 -4.11 3.43
N ALA A 44 11.34 -4.06 4.72
CA ALA A 44 10.50 -3.46 5.75
C ALA A 44 10.45 -1.92 5.65
N ARG A 45 9.24 -1.38 5.74
CA ARG A 45 8.92 0.05 5.71
C ARG A 45 7.96 0.36 6.84
N LYS A 46 8.33 1.31 7.69
CA LYS A 46 7.49 1.77 8.80
C LYS A 46 6.59 2.89 8.32
N ILE A 47 5.30 2.77 8.63
CA ILE A 47 4.28 3.75 8.28
C ILE A 47 3.66 4.24 9.59
N PRO A 48 3.88 5.51 9.97
CA PRO A 48 3.39 6.05 11.23
C PRO A 48 1.87 6.02 11.29
N GLY A 49 1.32 6.05 12.51
CA GLY A 49 -0.12 6.06 12.76
C GLY A 49 -0.81 7.35 12.28
N PHE A 50 -2.13 7.29 12.25
CA PHE A 50 -3.02 8.42 12.05
C PHE A 50 -2.88 9.44 13.17
N ASN A 51 -2.82 10.71 12.82
CA ASN A 51 -2.81 11.79 13.80
C ASN A 51 -4.15 12.53 13.80
N PRO A 52 -4.97 12.38 14.86
CA PRO A 52 -6.27 13.03 14.94
C PRO A 52 -6.21 14.55 15.00
N ALA A 53 -5.07 15.15 15.41
CA ALA A 53 -4.91 16.60 15.50
C ALA A 53 -4.86 17.29 14.12
N ILE A 54 -4.41 16.59 13.08
CA ILE A 54 -4.30 17.11 11.71
C ILE A 54 -5.29 16.44 10.73
N GLY A 55 -6.01 15.41 11.18
CA GLY A 55 -7.05 14.73 10.39
C GLY A 55 -6.51 13.92 9.20
N VAL A 56 -5.21 13.62 9.16
CA VAL A 56 -4.57 12.87 8.07
C VAL A 56 -3.61 11.79 8.60
N PRO A 57 -3.38 10.69 7.85
CA PRO A 57 -2.27 9.77 8.09
C PRO A 57 -0.94 10.55 8.12
N TYR A 58 -0.10 10.32 9.13
CA TYR A 58 1.19 11.04 9.24
C TYR A 58 2.20 10.60 8.17
N GLY A 59 1.95 9.46 7.53
CA GLY A 59 2.79 8.95 6.46
C GLY A 59 2.06 7.92 5.61
N SER A 60 2.52 7.78 4.38
CA SER A 60 2.20 6.69 3.49
C SER A 60 3.48 6.18 2.85
N TYR A 61 3.52 4.90 2.55
CA TYR A 61 4.54 4.36 1.66
C TYR A 61 4.03 4.45 0.23
N ASN A 62 4.83 5.04 -0.66
CA ASN A 62 4.45 5.19 -2.07
C ASN A 62 5.50 4.55 -2.98
N LEU A 63 5.04 3.78 -3.96
CA LEU A 63 5.81 3.47 -5.17
C LEU A 63 5.34 4.41 -6.28
N PRO A 64 6.25 5.21 -6.86
CA PRO A 64 5.90 6.12 -7.93
C PRO A 64 5.47 5.37 -9.19
N GLY A 65 4.61 6.04 -9.97
CA GLY A 65 4.06 5.60 -11.26
C GLY A 65 5.06 5.49 -12.40
N ASP A 66 6.33 5.13 -12.16
CA ASP A 66 7.41 5.21 -13.15
C ASP A 66 7.58 3.96 -14.04
N GLY A 67 6.81 2.91 -13.77
CA GLY A 67 6.81 1.68 -14.55
C GLY A 67 7.95 0.70 -14.22
N THR A 68 8.70 0.93 -13.14
CA THR A 68 9.81 0.05 -12.73
C THR A 68 9.39 -1.12 -11.84
N TYR A 69 8.18 -1.08 -11.26
CA TYR A 69 7.68 -2.06 -10.29
C TYR A 69 6.46 -2.82 -10.78
N CYS A 70 6.70 -3.79 -11.66
CA CYS A 70 5.68 -4.61 -12.31
C CYS A 70 5.00 -5.62 -11.38
N ASP A 71 5.83 -6.34 -10.60
CA ASP A 71 5.37 -7.31 -9.61
C ASP A 71 5.81 -6.86 -8.22
N VAL A 72 4.85 -6.75 -7.32
CA VAL A 72 5.07 -6.30 -5.96
C VAL A 72 4.43 -7.28 -4.98
N ASN A 73 5.28 -7.81 -4.12
CA ASN A 73 4.91 -8.63 -2.98
C ASN A 73 4.75 -7.73 -1.76
N ILE A 74 3.55 -7.72 -1.17
CA ILE A 74 3.24 -6.91 0.01
C ILE A 74 2.84 -7.80 1.17
N ARG A 75 3.33 -7.48 2.36
CA ARG A 75 2.82 -8.03 3.62
C ARG A 75 2.70 -6.92 4.66
N ILE A 76 1.55 -6.83 5.32
CA ILE A 76 1.28 -5.79 6.31
C ILE A 76 1.25 -6.40 7.70
N GLU A 77 2.02 -5.82 8.63
CA GLU A 77 1.97 -6.13 10.06
C GLU A 77 1.34 -4.97 10.81
N ILE A 78 0.16 -5.20 11.38
CA ILE A 78 -0.58 -4.24 12.20
C ILE A 78 -0.45 -4.65 13.66
N LYS A 79 -0.02 -3.72 14.51
CA LYS A 79 -0.01 -3.90 15.97
C LYS A 79 -1.27 -3.28 16.55
N GLY A 80 -2.09 -4.09 17.23
CA GLY A 80 -3.35 -3.63 17.83
C GLY A 80 -4.46 -3.39 16.81
N ALA A 81 -5.44 -2.56 17.18
CA ALA A 81 -6.51 -2.14 16.29
C ALA A 81 -5.99 -1.06 15.34
N GLY A 82 -6.20 -1.25 14.04
CA GLY A 82 -5.78 -0.28 13.04
C GLY A 82 -6.43 -0.55 11.69
N GLU A 83 -6.36 0.44 10.80
CA GLU A 83 -6.88 0.35 9.44
C GLU A 83 -5.78 0.75 8.48
N VAL A 84 -5.46 -0.12 7.52
CA VAL A 84 -4.49 0.14 6.46
C VAL A 84 -5.22 0.06 5.13
N ILE A 85 -5.03 1.09 4.31
CA ILE A 85 -5.57 1.15 2.96
C ILE A 85 -4.41 1.02 1.99
N ILE A 86 -4.54 0.08 1.05
CA ILE A 86 -3.61 -0.12 -0.05
C ILE A 86 -4.34 0.28 -1.33
N ASP A 87 -3.88 1.38 -1.93
CA ASP A 87 -4.36 1.86 -3.21
C ASP A 87 -3.31 1.59 -4.27
N TYR A 88 -3.69 0.98 -5.39
CA TYR A 88 -2.78 0.76 -6.50
C TYR A 88 -3.47 0.89 -7.85
N ARG A 89 -2.70 1.25 -8.86
CA ARG A 89 -3.18 1.35 -10.24
C ARG A 89 -2.67 0.18 -11.04
N LYS A 90 -3.58 -0.52 -11.74
CA LYS A 90 -3.21 -1.60 -12.65
C LYS A 90 -3.13 -1.09 -14.09
N LEU A 91 -2.04 -1.41 -14.79
CA LEU A 91 -1.93 -1.25 -16.24
C LEU A 91 -2.71 -2.37 -16.94
N ILE A 92 -3.47 -2.02 -17.96
CA ILE A 92 -4.08 -2.97 -18.89
C ILE A 92 -3.85 -2.39 -20.29
N PRO A 93 -3.13 -3.03 -21.24
CA PRO A 93 -1.89 -3.80 -21.18
C PRO A 93 -0.66 -2.94 -21.58
N GLN A 94 0.35 -2.84 -20.74
CA GLN A 94 1.72 -2.68 -21.23
C GLN A 94 2.52 -3.77 -20.54
N THR A 95 3.20 -4.57 -21.35
CA THR A 95 4.18 -5.54 -20.88
C THR A 95 5.23 -4.81 -20.08
N CYS A 96 5.05 -4.86 -18.77
CA CYS A 96 6.05 -5.49 -17.93
C CYS A 96 6.49 -6.83 -18.56
#